data_AF-A0A8C5VDF2-F1
#
_entry.id   AF-A0A8C5VDF2-F1
#
_cell.length_a   1.000
_cell.length_b   1.000
_cell.length_c   1.000
_cell.angle_alpha   90.00
_cell.angle_beta   90.00
_cell.angle_gamma   90.00
#
_symmetry.space_group_name_H-M   'P 1'
#
loop_
_entity.id
_entity.type
_entity.pdbx_description
1 polymer ?
#
loop_
_entity_poly.entity_id
_entity_poly.type
_entity_poly.pdbx_seq_one_letter_code
_entity_poly.pdbx_strand_id
1 'polypeptide(L)'
;MIELGNETHVIFAGDDFDVTEDYRRLKVVLLIFFFRGPQYRISIYFRSYKLLKKSGCRTPAIESEEMGPSLDLVMRRTHLASEDLYKLAMKMPKALKPKKKKNIYHDTFGTTYGRIHMQKQDLSKLQTRKMKGLKNRPAERITENQEKKKQKEN
;
A
#
# COMPACT_ATOMS: atom_id res chain seq x y z
N MET A 1 38.62 -9.30 -11.81
CA MET A 1 38.11 -8.86 -13.13
C MET A 1 36.68 -8.39 -12.92
N ILE A 2 36.37 -7.14 -13.26
CA ILE A 2 35.02 -6.58 -13.11
C ILE A 2 34.25 -6.96 -14.37
N GLU A 3 33.17 -7.70 -14.23
CA GLU A 3 32.27 -8.01 -15.35
C GLU A 3 31.41 -6.77 -15.65
N LEU A 4 31.42 -6.34 -16.91
CA LEU A 4 30.59 -5.24 -17.38
C LEU A 4 29.15 -5.72 -17.54
N GLY A 5 28.20 -5.01 -16.93
CA GLY A 5 26.75 -5.27 -17.11
C GLY A 5 26.03 -5.92 -15.92
N ASN A 6 26.69 -6.08 -14.77
CA ASN A 6 26.03 -6.62 -13.56
C ASN A 6 25.14 -5.58 -12.87
N GLU A 7 24.00 -6.04 -12.31
CA GLU A 7 23.09 -5.19 -11.55
C GLU A 7 23.78 -4.64 -10.29
N THR A 8 23.90 -3.32 -10.23
CA THR A 8 24.52 -2.62 -9.09
C THR A 8 23.49 -2.38 -7.99
N HIS A 9 23.89 -2.66 -6.75
CA HIS A 9 23.07 -2.39 -5.58
C HIS A 9 23.54 -1.09 -4.93
N VAL A 10 22.60 -0.23 -4.53
CA VAL A 10 22.90 1.08 -3.91
C VAL A 10 22.32 1.10 -2.49
N ILE A 11 23.15 1.44 -1.52
CA ILE A 11 22.76 1.61 -0.12
C ILE A 11 22.98 3.07 0.26
N PHE A 12 21.93 3.70 0.79
CA PHE A 12 22.03 5.03 1.40
C PHE A 12 22.09 4.84 2.91
N ALA A 13 23.21 5.23 3.53
CA ALA A 13 23.40 5.16 4.97
C ALA A 13 23.34 6.58 5.56
N GLY A 14 22.37 6.83 6.43
CA GLY A 14 22.16 8.11 7.11
C GLY A 14 20.67 8.47 7.20
N ASP A 15 20.23 8.88 8.39
CA ASP A 15 18.82 9.21 8.64
C ASP A 15 18.41 10.53 7.97
N ASP A 16 19.36 11.44 7.76
CA ASP A 16 19.13 12.75 7.14
C ASP A 16 18.58 12.65 5.71
N PHE A 17 18.86 11.55 5.00
CA PHE A 17 18.42 11.35 3.62
C PHE A 17 16.89 11.29 3.47
N ASP A 18 16.19 10.86 4.51
CA ASP A 18 14.75 10.69 4.50
C ASP A 18 14.03 11.82 5.26
N VAL A 19 14.74 12.73 5.94
CA VAL A 19 14.13 13.80 6.74
C VAL A 19 13.94 15.08 5.93
N THR A 20 14.99 15.55 5.26
CA THR A 20 14.96 16.84 4.57
C THR A 20 14.54 16.68 3.11
N GLU A 21 13.66 17.57 2.63
CA GLU A 21 13.13 17.49 1.26
C GLU A 21 14.22 17.57 0.19
N ASP A 22 15.29 18.32 0.49
CA ASP A 22 16.47 18.43 -0.36
C ASP A 22 17.18 17.08 -0.53
N TYR A 23 17.33 16.28 0.52
CA TYR A 23 17.97 14.97 0.40
C TYR A 23 17.11 13.91 -0.25
N ARG A 24 15.79 13.95 -0.05
CA ARG A 24 14.85 13.11 -0.80
C ARG A 24 14.93 13.38 -2.29
N ARG A 25 15.11 14.65 -2.68
CA ARG A 25 15.33 15.04 -4.07
C ARG A 25 16.75 14.66 -4.54
N LEU A 26 17.78 14.79 -3.71
CA LEU A 26 19.15 14.32 -4.02
C LEU A 26 19.23 12.82 -4.27
N LYS A 27 18.44 12.01 -3.55
CA LYS A 27 18.27 10.56 -3.80
C LYS A 27 17.86 10.26 -5.25
N VAL A 28 17.15 11.19 -5.90
CA VAL A 28 16.69 11.13 -7.30
C VAL A 28 17.66 11.86 -8.26
N VAL A 29 18.45 12.82 -7.74
CA VAL A 29 19.29 13.76 -8.52
C VAL A 29 20.76 13.36 -8.56
N LEU A 30 21.16 12.18 -8.07
CA LEU A 30 22.54 11.67 -8.09
C LEU A 30 23.14 11.43 -9.51
N LEU A 31 22.60 12.09 -10.55
CA LEU A 31 22.98 11.94 -11.96
C LEU A 31 23.21 13.26 -12.73
N ILE A 32 23.12 14.47 -12.14
CA ILE A 32 23.25 15.71 -12.94
C ILE A 32 24.20 16.76 -12.33
N PHE A 33 25.01 17.31 -13.24
CA PHE A 33 26.26 18.06 -13.13
C PHE A 33 26.20 19.49 -12.56
N PHE A 34 27.19 19.78 -11.70
CA PHE A 34 28.11 20.93 -11.64
C PHE A 34 27.63 22.40 -11.35
N PHE A 35 28.38 23.02 -10.42
CA PHE A 35 28.73 24.45 -10.21
C PHE A 35 28.13 25.25 -9.01
N ARG A 36 28.97 26.22 -8.49
CA ARG A 36 29.14 27.37 -7.47
C ARG A 36 28.21 27.88 -6.32
N GLY A 37 28.64 27.78 -5.07
CA GLY A 37 28.33 28.80 -4.06
C GLY A 37 28.33 28.24 -2.64
N PRO A 38 28.86 28.96 -1.63
CA PRO A 38 29.06 28.38 -0.31
C PRO A 38 27.81 28.64 0.54
N GLN A 39 27.23 27.61 1.15
CA GLN A 39 26.82 27.63 2.57
C GLN A 39 26.10 26.33 3.00
N TYR A 40 26.74 25.15 2.93
CA TYR A 40 26.56 24.04 3.88
C TYR A 40 27.59 22.94 3.56
N ARG A 41 28.57 22.70 4.43
CA ARG A 41 29.59 21.65 4.24
C ARG A 41 29.00 20.28 4.64
N ILE A 42 28.01 19.81 3.90
CA ILE A 42 27.54 18.42 4.03
C ILE A 42 28.41 17.57 3.11
N SER A 43 29.17 16.66 3.70
CA SER A 43 30.03 15.70 2.98
C SER A 43 29.28 14.39 2.77
N ILE A 44 29.03 14.05 1.51
CA ILE A 44 28.46 12.78 1.06
C ILE A 44 29.62 11.87 0.64
N TYR A 45 29.72 10.71 1.26
CA TYR A 45 30.73 9.72 0.94
C TYR A 45 30.17 8.70 -0.06
N PHE A 46 30.75 8.67 -1.26
CA PHE A 46 30.49 7.61 -2.23
C PHE A 46 31.60 6.58 -2.11
N ARG A 47 31.21 5.32 -1.89
CA ARG A 47 32.10 4.18 -1.77
C ARG A 47 31.53 3.03 -2.58
N SER A 48 32.41 2.27 -3.22
CA SER A 48 32.05 1.16 -4.09
C SER A 48 32.71 -0.11 -3.58
N TYR A 49 31.86 -1.09 -3.26
CA TYR A 49 32.25 -2.35 -2.66
C TYR A 49 31.86 -3.52 -3.56
N LYS A 50 32.73 -4.51 -3.62
CA LYS A 50 32.47 -5.81 -4.19
C LYS A 50 32.06 -6.76 -3.07
N LEU A 51 30.90 -7.40 -3.23
CA LEU A 51 30.37 -8.36 -2.25
C LEU A 51 30.94 -9.76 -2.53
N LEU A 52 31.53 -10.36 -1.51
CA LEU A 52 31.98 -11.75 -1.48
C LEU A 52 31.03 -12.55 -0.59
N LYS A 53 30.50 -13.67 -1.11
CA LYS A 53 29.60 -14.56 -0.39
C LYS A 53 30.33 -15.86 -0.06
N LYS A 54 30.30 -16.27 1.21
CA LYS A 54 30.71 -17.63 1.60
C LYS A 54 29.62 -18.63 1.16
N SER A 55 29.98 -19.62 0.36
CA SER A 55 29.04 -20.61 -0.19
C SER A 55 28.67 -21.65 0.85
N GLY A 56 27.37 -21.84 1.14
CA GLY A 56 26.91 -22.97 1.98
C GLY A 56 25.57 -22.77 2.70
N CYS A 57 25.07 -21.54 2.85
CA CYS A 57 23.80 -21.25 3.54
C CYS A 57 22.86 -20.37 2.71
N ARG A 58 21.54 -20.47 2.96
CA ARG A 58 20.48 -19.67 2.29
C ARG A 58 20.65 -18.16 2.49
N THR A 59 21.19 -17.76 3.64
CA THR A 59 21.63 -16.39 3.96
C THR A 59 23.13 -16.42 4.26
N PRO A 60 24.00 -16.20 3.26
CA PRO A 60 25.44 -16.26 3.45
C PRO A 60 25.94 -15.05 4.25
N ALA A 61 27.02 -15.24 5.02
CA ALA A 61 27.77 -14.12 5.58
C ALA A 61 28.40 -13.32 4.44
N ILE A 62 28.22 -12.00 4.50
CA ILE A 62 28.65 -11.07 3.46
C ILE A 62 29.95 -10.42 3.92
N GLU A 63 31.00 -10.59 3.11
CA GLU A 63 32.26 -9.85 3.23
C GLU A 63 32.35 -8.85 2.07
N SER A 64 32.91 -7.67 2.32
CA SER A 64 32.97 -6.59 1.33
C SER A 64 34.41 -6.15 1.14
N GLU A 65 34.84 -6.06 -0.12
CA GLU A 65 36.15 -5.51 -0.49
C GLU A 65 35.93 -4.19 -1.25
N GLU A 66 36.71 -3.16 -0.92
CA GLU A 66 36.65 -1.89 -1.63
C GLU A 66 37.28 -2.04 -3.01
N MET A 67 36.49 -1.76 -4.05
CA MET A 67 36.91 -1.89 -5.46
C MET A 67 37.08 -0.52 -6.13
N GLY A 68 36.64 0.55 -5.46
CA GLY A 68 36.70 1.95 -5.91
C GLY A 68 35.56 2.34 -6.88
N PRO A 69 35.38 3.62 -7.25
CA PRO A 69 36.04 4.83 -6.76
C PRO A 69 35.48 5.31 -5.41
N SER A 70 36.34 5.93 -4.62
CA SER A 70 35.99 6.54 -3.33
C SER A 70 36.00 8.05 -3.47
N LEU A 71 34.80 8.64 -3.42
CA LEU A 71 34.60 10.07 -3.65
C LEU A 71 34.00 10.71 -2.40
N ASP A 72 34.57 11.84 -2.00
CA ASP A 72 34.06 12.67 -0.93
C ASP A 72 33.44 13.90 -1.58
N LEU A 73 32.12 13.87 -1.72
CA LEU A 73 31.36 14.91 -2.40
C LEU A 73 30.90 15.91 -1.35
N VAL A 74 31.09 17.21 -1.62
CA VAL A 74 30.55 18.26 -0.75
C VAL A 74 29.47 19.00 -1.52
N MET A 75 28.28 19.10 -0.93
CA MET A 75 27.20 19.86 -1.55
C MET A 75 27.52 21.36 -1.54
N ARG A 76 27.34 22.03 -2.69
CA ARG A 76 27.64 23.48 -2.82
C ARG A 76 26.42 24.28 -3.27
N ARG A 77 26.02 24.21 -4.55
CA ARG A 77 24.72 24.80 -4.98
C ARG A 77 23.63 23.76 -5.02
N THR A 78 22.39 24.23 -4.87
CA THR A 78 21.19 23.55 -5.30
C THR A 78 20.40 24.46 -6.24
N HIS A 79 19.92 23.92 -7.36
CA HIS A 79 18.93 24.57 -8.21
C HIS A 79 17.75 23.62 -8.34
N LEU A 80 16.85 23.68 -7.36
CA LEU A 80 15.68 22.82 -7.32
C LEU A 80 14.65 23.33 -8.32
N ALA A 81 14.03 22.41 -9.05
CA ALA A 81 12.90 22.75 -9.89
C ALA A 81 11.74 23.31 -9.04
N SER A 82 10.94 24.20 -9.63
CA SER A 82 9.65 24.62 -9.07
C SER A 82 8.76 23.41 -8.79
N GLU A 83 7.90 23.48 -7.78
CA GLU A 83 7.02 22.36 -7.40
C GLU A 83 6.15 21.84 -8.54
N ASP A 84 5.67 22.72 -9.42
CA ASP A 84 4.77 22.33 -10.52
C ASP A 84 5.48 21.44 -11.55
N LEU A 85 6.69 21.82 -11.96
CA LEU A 85 7.54 21.02 -12.84
C LEU A 85 7.88 19.66 -12.22
N TYR A 86 8.19 19.63 -10.91
CA TYR A 86 8.50 18.41 -10.19
C TYR A 86 7.29 17.45 -10.15
N LYS A 87 6.10 17.95 -9.82
CA LYS A 87 4.84 17.19 -9.81
C LYS A 87 4.49 16.64 -11.19
N LEU A 88 4.72 17.42 -12.25
CA LEU A 88 4.52 16.99 -13.63
C LEU A 88 5.48 15.87 -14.03
N ALA A 89 6.77 15.99 -13.71
CA ALA A 89 7.78 14.98 -14.03
C ALA A 89 7.57 13.66 -13.27
N MET A 90 7.07 13.72 -12.03
CA MET A 90 6.77 12.54 -11.21
C MET A 90 5.41 11.87 -11.52
N LYS A 91 4.69 12.36 -12.53
CA LYS A 91 3.39 11.82 -12.90
C LYS A 91 3.53 10.46 -13.57
N MET A 92 3.27 9.39 -12.81
CA MET A 92 3.20 8.04 -13.36
C MET A 92 2.06 7.90 -14.39
N PRO A 93 2.29 7.20 -15.52
CA PRO A 93 1.23 6.98 -16.50
C PRO A 93 0.12 6.12 -15.91
N LYS A 94 -1.13 6.42 -16.29
CA LYS A 94 -2.33 5.74 -15.75
C LYS A 94 -2.35 4.24 -16.03
N ALA A 95 -1.63 3.78 -17.06
CA ALA A 95 -1.46 2.37 -17.40
C ALA A 95 -0.63 1.60 -16.35
N LEU A 96 0.44 2.22 -15.82
CA LEU A 96 1.30 1.57 -14.82
C LEU A 96 0.64 1.49 -13.44
N LYS A 97 -0.20 2.46 -13.11
CA LYS A 97 -0.89 2.53 -11.80
C LYS A 97 -2.41 2.40 -11.99
N PRO A 98 -2.92 1.20 -12.30
CA PRO A 98 -4.34 0.97 -12.44
C PRO A 98 -5.05 1.28 -11.12
N LYS A 99 -6.12 2.08 -11.20
CA LYS A 99 -6.95 2.38 -10.03
C LYS A 99 -7.75 1.14 -9.65
N LYS A 100 -7.64 0.70 -8.40
CA LYS A 100 -8.48 -0.37 -7.86
C LYS A 100 -9.95 0.06 -7.89
N LYS A 101 -10.79 -0.69 -8.59
CA LYS A 101 -12.24 -0.52 -8.54
C LYS A 101 -12.77 -1.30 -7.32
N LYS A 102 -13.55 -0.64 -6.45
CA LYS A 102 -14.10 -1.27 -5.24
C LYS A 102 -15.06 -2.40 -5.63
N ASN A 103 -15.04 -3.50 -4.88
CA ASN A 103 -15.89 -4.67 -5.06
C ASN A 103 -15.72 -5.44 -6.39
N ILE A 104 -14.67 -5.16 -7.17
CA ILE A 104 -14.31 -5.93 -8.37
C ILE A 104 -12.93 -6.53 -8.15
N TYR A 105 -12.83 -7.83 -8.38
CA TYR A 105 -11.60 -8.60 -8.20
C TYR A 105 -11.32 -9.42 -9.46
N HIS A 106 -10.05 -9.69 -9.69
CA HIS A 106 -9.58 -10.53 -10.78
C HIS A 106 -8.98 -11.80 -10.18
N ASP A 107 -9.36 -12.94 -10.73
CA ASP A 107 -8.82 -14.24 -10.36
C ASP A 107 -7.47 -14.50 -11.07
N THR A 108 -6.69 -15.46 -10.59
CA THR A 108 -5.41 -15.87 -11.21
C THR A 108 -5.59 -16.34 -12.66
N PHE A 109 -6.79 -16.85 -12.99
CA PHE A 109 -7.20 -17.25 -14.33
C PHE A 109 -7.80 -16.11 -15.18
N GLY A 110 -7.78 -14.87 -14.69
CA GLY A 110 -8.24 -13.68 -15.44
C GLY A 110 -9.75 -13.45 -15.46
N THR A 111 -10.55 -14.29 -14.79
CA THR A 111 -11.99 -14.05 -14.62
C THR A 111 -12.21 -12.87 -13.67
N THR A 112 -13.26 -12.07 -13.94
CA THR A 112 -13.60 -10.90 -13.11
C THR A 112 -14.82 -11.22 -12.28
N TYR A 113 -14.74 -11.10 -10.96
CA TYR A 113 -15.88 -11.31 -10.06
C TYR A 113 -16.15 -10.08 -9.18
N GLY A 114 -17.44 -9.83 -8.97
CA GLY A 114 -17.93 -8.73 -8.14
C GLY A 114 -18.51 -9.24 -6.83
N ARG A 115 -18.17 -8.60 -5.70
CA ARG A 115 -18.82 -8.89 -4.41
C ARG A 115 -20.06 -8.01 -4.23
N ILE A 116 -21.23 -8.64 -4.12
CA ILE A 116 -22.47 -7.97 -3.76
C ILE A 116 -22.63 -8.07 -2.24
N HIS A 117 -22.68 -6.92 -1.58
CA HIS A 117 -22.97 -6.85 -0.15
C HIS A 117 -24.45 -6.63 0.05
N MET A 118 -25.20 -7.72 0.25
CA MET A 118 -26.63 -7.63 0.59
C MET A 118 -26.80 -7.06 1.99
N GLN A 119 -27.73 -6.12 2.13
CA GLN A 119 -28.15 -5.64 3.45
C GLN A 119 -28.97 -6.72 4.16
N LYS A 120 -28.93 -6.70 5.50
CA LYS A 120 -29.80 -7.56 6.31
C LYS A 120 -31.26 -7.16 6.05
N GLN A 121 -32.05 -8.08 5.50
CA GLN A 121 -33.47 -7.87 5.25
C GLN A 121 -34.27 -8.08 6.53
N ASP A 122 -34.94 -7.04 7.01
CA ASP A 122 -35.84 -7.12 8.17
C ASP A 122 -37.28 -7.40 7.70
N LEU A 123 -37.78 -8.60 8.03
CA LEU A 123 -39.11 -9.07 7.64
C LEU A 123 -40.17 -8.81 8.71
N SER A 124 -39.79 -8.25 9.87
CA SER A 124 -40.74 -7.95 10.95
C SER A 124 -41.84 -6.97 10.53
N LYS A 125 -41.52 -6.08 9.58
CA LYS A 125 -42.45 -5.10 9.00
C LYS A 125 -43.32 -5.66 7.88
N LEU A 126 -43.07 -6.90 7.44
CA LEU A 126 -43.80 -7.51 6.33
C LEU A 126 -45.15 -8.01 6.82
N GLN A 127 -46.19 -7.17 6.70
CA GLN A 127 -47.55 -7.62 6.95
C GLN A 127 -48.05 -8.48 5.79
N THR A 128 -48.29 -9.76 6.04
CA THR A 128 -48.88 -10.66 5.05
C THR A 128 -50.37 -10.34 4.84
N ARG A 129 -50.88 -10.70 3.66
CA ARG A 129 -52.30 -10.54 3.34
C ARG A 129 -53.12 -11.39 4.30
N LYS A 130 -54.05 -10.77 5.04
CA LYS A 130 -54.94 -11.45 5.99
C LYS A 130 -56.03 -12.24 5.26
N MET A 131 -55.67 -13.41 4.72
CA MET A 131 -56.61 -14.30 4.04
C MET A 131 -57.68 -14.83 4.99
N LYS A 132 -58.86 -15.15 4.46
CA LYS A 132 -60.00 -15.63 5.25
C LYS A 132 -59.69 -16.94 6.01
N GLY A 133 -58.87 -17.82 5.42
CA GLY A 133 -58.46 -19.08 6.05
C GLY A 133 -57.46 -18.94 7.21
N LEU A 134 -56.74 -17.83 7.29
CA LEU A 134 -55.77 -17.54 8.37
C LEU A 134 -56.40 -16.75 9.52
N LYS A 135 -57.70 -16.40 9.42
CA LYS A 135 -58.43 -15.72 10.50
C LYS A 135 -59.03 -16.79 11.42
N ASN A 136 -58.63 -16.79 12.70
CA ASN A 136 -59.20 -17.70 13.69
C ASN A 136 -60.72 -17.62 13.67
N ARG A 137 -61.35 -18.80 13.68
CA ARG A 137 -62.81 -18.88 13.73
C ARG A 137 -63.30 -18.49 15.12
N PRO A 138 -64.55 -18.01 15.27
CA PRO A 138 -65.09 -17.59 16.56
C PRO A 138 -64.99 -18.68 17.63
N ALA A 139 -65.23 -19.94 17.26
CA ALA A 139 -65.16 -21.08 18.17
C ALA A 139 -63.75 -21.32 18.74
N GLU A 140 -62.72 -21.21 17.91
CA GLU A 140 -61.31 -21.40 18.30
C GLU A 140 -60.79 -20.27 19.21
N ARG A 141 -61.31 -19.05 19.06
CA ARG A 141 -60.96 -17.92 19.93
C ARG A 141 -61.49 -18.08 21.36
N ILE A 142 -62.65 -18.72 21.51
CA ILE A 142 -63.29 -18.93 22.81
C ILE A 142 -62.48 -19.95 23.62
N THR A 143 -62.07 -21.05 22.98
CA THR A 143 -61.23 -22.07 23.61
C THR A 143 -59.84 -21.53 23.98
N GLU A 144 -59.18 -20.78 23.09
CA GLU A 144 -57.88 -20.15 23.40
C GLU A 144 -57.95 -19.16 24.58
N ASN A 145 -59.05 -18.38 24.69
CA ASN A 145 -59.22 -17.43 25.78
C ASN A 145 -59.47 -18.11 27.14
N GLN A 146 -60.15 -19.26 27.14
CA GLN A 146 -60.35 -20.06 28.35
C GLN A 146 -59.05 -20.74 28.80
N GLU A 147 -58.25 -21.25 27.87
CA GLU A 147 -56.94 -21.84 28.17
C GLU A 147 -55.93 -20.81 28.68
N LYS A 148 -55.90 -19.60 28.09
CA LYS A 148 -55.05 -18.49 28.56
C LYS A 148 -55.44 -17.95 29.93
N LYS A 149 -56.72 -18.04 30.32
CA LYS A 149 -57.16 -17.70 31.69
C LYS A 149 -56.65 -18.73 32.71
N LYS A 150 -56.79 -20.02 32.41
CA LYS A 150 -56.30 -21.10 33.28
C LYS A 150 -54.78 -21.09 33.47
N GLN A 151 -54.00 -20.67 32.47
CA GLN A 151 -52.53 -20.54 32.58
C GLN A 151 -52.06 -19.31 33.39
N LYS A 152 -52.92 -18.32 33.63
CA LYS A 152 -52.59 -17.14 34.46
C LYS A 152 -52.98 -17.30 35.93
N GLU A 153 -53.80 -18.30 36.25
CA GLU A 153 -54.23 -18.64 37.61
C GLU A 153 -53.32 -19.68 38.28
N ASN A 154 -52.28 -20.16 37.59
CA ASN A 154 -51.15 -20.92 38.13
C ASN A 154 -49.89 -20.07 38.08
#